data_AF-F7XLV4-F1
#
_entry.id   AF-F7XLV4-F1
#
_cell.length_a   1.000
_cell.length_b   1.000
_cell.length_c   1.000
_cell.angle_alpha   90.00
_cell.angle_beta   90.00
_cell.angle_gamma   90.00
#
_symmetry.space_group_name_H-M   'P 1'
#
loop_
_entity.id
_entity.type
_entity.pdbx_description
1 polymer ?
#
loop_
_entity_poly.entity_id
_entity_poly.type
_entity_poly.pdbx_seq_one_letter_code
_entity_poly.pdbx_strand_id
1 'polypeptide(L)'
;MTRRSLESLVSEKEVWLSRKGLLHEIKDYSVTQRYINIYTTCGESFSVRNSRRGRASRVLRNNKYRKICKHCKVPDEKISKFLQKASVDSTAKVKVVSSTKPSQSKKAVPKAVKAKKKGTENSNGSLIQSKVKDQGSVNAISSGQPRSKIQPTEERNNIPAFTPSQKKRLEALLMPEEVIPDPSENLNFQELESSLVNRRKKDIVKIYEDDRENQLGKIERIITKFFVDRGFLEIKSPILIPIEYIERMGITEDKELFEQVFKVDKNMCLRPMLAPGLYNHLRKFDKVLPDPIRIFEIGPCYRKESDGSQHLEEFTMLNFCQMGSMCTRKTLENLIDELLEFMDIEYEIVSDNCHVYGATIDVLHKDMELASAVVGPIPKDADWGITKPWIGAGFGLERLLKVMHNYKNIRRASRSESYYNGITTNL
;
A
#
# COMPACT_ATOMS: atom_id res chain seq x y z
N MET A 1 -10.38 16.27 29.57
CA MET A 1 -11.49 15.99 28.63
C MET A 1 -11.01 16.14 27.19
N THR A 2 -11.02 15.05 26.43
CA THR A 2 -10.78 15.03 24.98
C THR A 2 -11.90 15.78 24.26
N ARG A 3 -11.57 16.79 23.45
CA ARG A 3 -12.57 17.57 22.68
C ARG A 3 -13.19 16.67 21.61
N ARG A 4 -14.52 16.60 21.45
CA ARG A 4 -15.17 15.81 20.37
C ARG A 4 -14.68 16.22 18.96
N SER A 5 -14.63 15.27 18.03
CA SER A 5 -14.32 15.54 16.60
C SER A 5 -15.43 16.39 15.97
N LEU A 6 -15.12 17.07 14.85
CA LEU A 6 -16.13 17.86 14.16
C LEU A 6 -17.22 16.95 13.56
N GLU A 7 -16.82 15.80 13.03
CA GLU A 7 -17.70 14.75 12.53
C GLU A 7 -18.71 14.27 13.58
N SER A 8 -18.25 13.93 14.79
CA SER A 8 -19.15 13.54 15.88
C SER A 8 -20.18 14.63 16.21
N LEU A 9 -19.78 15.91 16.16
CA LEU A 9 -20.69 17.03 16.40
C LEU A 9 -21.71 17.21 15.28
N VAL A 10 -21.29 17.00 14.03
CA VAL A 10 -22.16 17.08 12.85
C VAL A 10 -23.18 15.94 12.86
N SER A 11 -22.73 14.72 13.12
CA SER A 11 -23.59 13.54 13.22
C SER A 11 -24.59 13.61 14.37
N GLU A 12 -24.18 14.12 15.54
CA GLU A 12 -25.04 14.23 16.73
C GLU A 12 -26.13 15.29 16.55
N LYS A 13 -25.77 16.42 15.93
CA LYS A 13 -26.65 17.60 15.88
C LYS A 13 -27.54 17.65 14.64
N GLU A 14 -27.15 17.01 13.54
CA GLU A 14 -27.90 17.01 12.25
C GLU A 14 -28.22 18.40 11.68
N VAL A 15 -27.58 19.44 12.22
CA VAL A 15 -27.72 20.83 11.81
C VAL A 15 -26.35 21.47 11.68
N TRP A 16 -26.25 22.42 10.75
CA TRP A 16 -25.01 23.11 10.45
C TRP A 16 -25.13 24.61 10.66
N LEU A 17 -24.07 25.23 11.19
CA LEU A 17 -23.99 26.68 11.31
C LEU A 17 -23.04 27.30 10.28
N SER A 18 -23.60 28.14 9.40
CA SER A 18 -22.80 28.88 8.43
C SER A 18 -21.93 29.96 9.10
N ARG A 19 -20.94 30.49 8.38
CA ARG A 19 -20.06 31.56 8.88
C ARG A 19 -20.82 32.84 9.28
N LYS A 20 -21.99 33.07 8.67
CA LYS A 20 -22.91 34.19 8.94
C LYS A 20 -23.78 33.96 10.18
N GLY A 21 -23.70 32.78 10.80
CA GLY A 21 -24.50 32.39 11.96
C GLY A 21 -25.91 31.93 11.61
N LEU A 22 -26.14 31.50 10.36
CA LEU A 22 -27.41 30.89 9.96
C LEU A 22 -27.39 29.39 10.28
N LEU A 23 -28.47 28.90 10.86
CA LEU A 23 -28.67 27.47 11.15
C LEU A 23 -29.37 26.79 9.97
N HIS A 24 -28.73 25.78 9.41
CA HIS A 24 -29.23 24.97 8.30
C HIS A 24 -29.49 23.55 8.75
N GLU A 25 -30.47 22.90 8.13
CA GLU A 25 -30.66 21.45 8.28
C GLU A 25 -29.71 20.73 7.32
N ILE A 26 -29.02 19.71 7.83
CA ILE A 26 -28.14 18.87 7.04
C ILE A 26 -29.00 17.83 6.33
N LYS A 27 -28.90 17.79 5.01
CA LYS A 27 -29.47 16.73 4.18
C LYS A 27 -28.54 15.52 4.17
N ASP A 28 -27.26 15.79 3.94
CA ASP A 28 -26.21 14.77 3.89
C ASP A 28 -24.85 15.40 4.21
N TYR A 29 -23.87 14.60 4.59
CA TYR A 29 -22.49 15.04 4.74
C TYR A 29 -21.52 13.92 4.41
N SER A 30 -20.40 14.28 3.79
CA SER A 30 -19.28 13.36 3.54
C SER A 30 -18.08 13.80 4.34
N VAL A 31 -17.42 12.86 5.02
CA VAL A 31 -16.22 13.12 5.81
C VAL A 31 -14.99 12.64 5.04
N THR A 32 -14.00 13.52 4.93
CA THR A 32 -12.65 13.18 4.48
C THR A 32 -11.68 13.31 5.65
N GLN A 33 -10.39 13.04 5.43
CA GLN A 33 -9.41 13.16 6.51
C GLN A 33 -9.19 14.63 6.90
N ARG A 34 -9.26 15.53 5.92
CA ARG A 34 -8.98 16.95 6.15
C ARG A 34 -10.23 17.80 6.22
N TYR A 35 -11.33 17.39 5.60
CA TYR A 35 -12.53 18.20 5.44
C TYR A 35 -13.80 17.42 5.81
N ILE A 36 -14.84 18.17 6.14
CA ILE A 36 -16.22 17.70 6.16
C ILE A 36 -16.95 18.54 5.14
N ASN A 37 -17.55 17.88 4.16
CA ASN A 37 -18.42 18.50 3.16
C ASN A 37 -19.85 18.27 3.60
N ILE A 38 -20.59 19.37 3.77
CA ILE A 38 -21.94 19.36 4.32
C ILE A 38 -22.88 19.86 3.24
N TYR A 39 -23.92 19.08 2.96
CA TYR A 39 -24.96 19.38 2.00
C TYR A 39 -26.25 19.67 2.76
N THR A 40 -26.79 20.87 2.59
CA THR A 40 -27.99 21.30 3.31
C THR A 40 -29.25 21.10 2.50
N THR A 41 -30.40 21.05 3.18
CA THR A 41 -31.71 20.91 2.51
C THR A 41 -32.06 22.07 1.60
N CYS A 42 -31.49 23.26 1.83
CA CYS A 42 -31.67 24.42 0.95
C CYS A 42 -30.72 24.45 -0.26
N GLY A 43 -29.92 23.40 -0.48
CA GLY A 43 -28.99 23.29 -1.61
C GLY A 43 -27.64 23.99 -1.41
N GLU A 44 -27.38 24.61 -0.25
CA GLU A 44 -26.05 25.14 0.05
C GLU A 44 -25.09 24.01 0.45
N SER A 45 -23.84 24.11 0.00
CA SER A 45 -22.76 23.20 0.36
C SER A 45 -21.65 23.92 1.11
N PHE A 46 -21.09 23.26 2.13
CA PHE A 46 -20.02 23.81 2.94
C PHE A 46 -18.87 22.83 3.06
N SER A 47 -17.67 23.23 2.65
CA SER A 47 -16.44 22.48 2.93
C SER A 47 -15.68 23.15 4.08
N VAL A 48 -15.46 22.40 5.15
CA VAL A 48 -14.80 22.88 6.37
C VAL A 48 -13.75 21.90 6.86
N ARG A 49 -12.63 22.40 7.37
CA ARG A 49 -11.56 21.53 7.89
C ARG A 49 -12.07 20.68 9.07
N ASN A 50 -11.88 19.36 8.99
CA ASN A 50 -12.19 18.40 10.06
C ASN A 50 -11.18 18.57 11.21
N SER A 51 -11.42 19.58 12.05
CA SER A 51 -10.51 19.95 13.15
C SER A 51 -11.26 19.96 14.47
N ARG A 52 -10.71 19.32 15.50
CA ARG A 52 -11.28 19.37 16.87
C ARG A 52 -11.26 20.80 17.45
N ARG A 53 -10.36 21.67 16.95
CA ARG A 53 -10.11 23.03 17.47
C ARG A 53 -10.62 24.15 16.57
N GLY A 54 -11.19 23.82 15.40
CA GLY A 54 -11.69 24.80 14.44
C GLY A 54 -12.86 25.65 14.96
N ARG A 55 -13.11 26.77 14.28
CA ARG A 55 -14.25 27.67 14.57
C ARG A 55 -15.58 26.91 14.51
N ALA A 56 -15.80 26.11 13.46
CA ALA A 56 -17.01 25.30 13.31
C ALA A 56 -17.28 24.43 14.55
N SER A 57 -16.28 23.67 14.99
CA SER A 57 -16.38 22.77 16.13
C SER A 57 -16.60 23.52 17.44
N ARG A 58 -15.99 24.71 17.60
CA ARG A 58 -16.25 25.58 18.76
C ARG A 58 -17.69 26.07 18.78
N VAL A 59 -18.23 26.43 17.62
CA VAL A 59 -19.58 26.99 17.54
C VAL A 59 -20.64 25.91 17.74
N LEU A 60 -20.47 24.73 17.13
CA LEU A 60 -21.35 23.58 17.37
C LEU A 60 -21.35 23.13 18.83
N ARG A 61 -20.20 23.15 19.53
CA ARG A 61 -20.16 22.84 20.97
C ARG A 61 -20.84 23.87 21.86
N ASN A 62 -20.85 25.13 21.42
CA ASN A 62 -21.40 26.22 22.20
C ASN A 62 -22.90 26.42 21.95
N ASN A 63 -23.50 25.67 21.01
CA ASN A 63 -24.92 25.71 20.65
C ASN A 63 -25.42 27.14 20.34
N LYS A 64 -24.57 28.01 19.76
CA LYS A 64 -24.94 29.41 19.47
C LYS A 64 -25.25 29.60 17.98
N TYR A 65 -26.43 30.11 17.67
CA TYR A 65 -26.82 30.54 16.32
C TYR A 65 -27.39 31.97 16.35
N ARG A 66 -27.45 32.63 15.18
CA ARG A 66 -27.99 34.01 15.06
C ARG A 66 -29.42 34.00 14.53
N LYS A 67 -29.66 33.27 13.43
CA LYS A 67 -30.98 33.13 12.80
C LYS A 67 -31.10 31.74 12.17
N ILE A 68 -32.32 31.26 11.95
CA ILE A 68 -32.59 30.01 11.24
C ILE A 68 -32.65 30.31 9.73
N CYS A 69 -32.14 29.41 8.90
CA CYS A 69 -32.23 29.52 7.45
C CYS A 69 -33.72 29.43 7.02
N LYS A 70 -34.21 30.47 6.34
CA LYS A 70 -35.60 30.56 5.88
C LYS A 70 -35.95 29.50 4.83
N HIS A 71 -34.96 29.06 4.05
CA HIS A 71 -35.14 28.06 2.99
C HIS A 71 -35.09 26.62 3.54
N CYS A 72 -34.29 26.36 4.57
CA CYS A 72 -34.22 25.03 5.18
C CYS A 72 -35.47 24.68 5.99
N LYS A 73 -36.21 25.67 6.53
CA LYS A 73 -37.33 25.45 7.47
C LYS A 73 -36.99 24.39 8.53
N VAL A 74 -35.84 24.57 9.21
CA VAL A 74 -35.30 23.59 10.16
C VAL A 74 -36.38 23.22 11.19
N PRO A 75 -36.72 21.94 11.37
CA PRO A 75 -37.75 21.51 12.32
C PRO A 75 -37.45 21.94 13.76
N ASP A 76 -38.48 22.31 14.52
CA ASP A 76 -38.36 22.78 15.92
C ASP A 76 -37.73 21.73 16.84
N GLU A 77 -37.93 20.44 16.55
CA GLU A 77 -37.29 19.32 17.24
C GLU A 77 -35.76 19.38 17.11
N LYS A 78 -35.23 19.60 15.91
CA LYS A 78 -33.79 19.72 15.65
C LYS A 78 -33.20 20.99 16.27
N ILE A 79 -33.95 22.09 16.28
CA ILE A 79 -33.56 23.33 16.96
C ILE A 79 -33.45 23.09 18.48
N SER A 80 -34.42 22.37 19.05
CA SER A 80 -34.44 22.02 20.48
C SER A 80 -33.28 21.09 20.84
N LYS A 81 -33.02 20.06 20.04
CA LYS A 81 -31.86 19.14 20.17
C LYS A 81 -30.51 19.87 20.04
N PHE A 82 -30.45 20.90 19.19
CA PHE A 82 -29.27 21.75 19.06
C PHE A 82 -29.03 22.60 20.31
N LEU A 83 -30.10 23.16 20.90
CA LEU A 83 -30.02 24.02 22.09
C LEU A 83 -29.78 23.24 23.39
N GLN A 84 -30.22 21.98 23.47
CA GLN A 84 -29.94 21.12 24.62
C GLN A 84 -28.42 20.94 24.80
N LYS A 85 -27.92 21.38 25.96
CA LYS A 85 -26.58 21.04 26.42
C LYS A 85 -26.61 19.56 26.80
N ALA A 86 -25.70 18.76 26.24
CA ALA A 86 -25.47 17.41 26.74
C ALA A 86 -25.13 17.53 28.24
N SER A 87 -25.97 16.98 29.13
CA SER A 87 -25.61 16.83 30.53
C SER A 87 -24.38 15.94 30.58
N VAL A 88 -23.37 16.39 31.31
CA VAL A 88 -22.27 15.51 31.69
C VAL A 88 -22.82 14.63 32.80
N ASP A 89 -23.02 13.35 32.54
CA ASP A 89 -23.16 12.36 33.62
C ASP A 89 -21.85 12.32 34.39
N SER A 90 -21.78 13.11 35.45
CA SER A 90 -20.78 12.99 36.49
C SER A 90 -21.41 12.25 37.66
N THR A 91 -21.39 10.92 37.64
CA THR A 91 -21.41 10.13 38.87
C THR A 91 -20.09 10.37 39.60
N ALA A 92 -20.03 11.45 40.37
CA ALA A 92 -18.99 11.65 41.37
C ALA A 92 -19.67 12.26 42.60
N LYS A 93 -19.76 11.45 43.65
CA LYS A 93 -20.27 11.81 44.97
C LYS A 93 -19.64 13.13 45.42
N VAL A 94 -20.48 14.12 45.71
CA VAL A 94 -20.09 15.34 46.41
C VAL A 94 -19.52 14.97 47.77
N LYS A 95 -18.24 15.28 48.00
CA LYS A 95 -17.68 15.46 49.34
C LYS A 95 -17.28 16.92 49.48
N VAL A 96 -18.05 17.63 50.30
CA VAL A 96 -17.78 19.01 50.73
C VAL A 96 -16.60 18.99 51.69
N VAL A 97 -15.52 19.71 51.37
CA VAL A 97 -14.61 20.27 52.39
C VAL A 97 -14.10 21.64 51.90
N SER A 98 -14.17 22.61 52.80
CA SER A 98 -13.97 24.04 52.61
C SER A 98 -12.49 24.50 52.67
N SER A 99 -12.17 25.43 51.78
CA SER A 99 -11.30 26.62 51.90
C SER A 99 -9.90 26.54 52.54
N THR A 100 -8.88 26.93 51.77
CA THR A 100 -8.01 28.10 52.08
C THR A 100 -7.16 28.49 50.85
N LYS A 101 -7.01 29.80 50.61
CA LYS A 101 -6.18 30.41 49.53
C LYS A 101 -4.69 30.16 49.79
N PRO A 102 -3.80 30.35 48.77
CA PRO A 102 -3.07 31.62 48.76
C PRO A 102 -2.82 32.29 47.40
N SER A 103 -2.59 33.59 47.56
CA SER A 103 -2.04 34.67 46.73
C SER A 103 -1.09 34.39 45.56
N GLN A 104 -1.14 35.34 44.61
CA GLN A 104 -0.19 35.62 43.54
C GLN A 104 1.17 36.10 44.07
N SER A 105 2.26 35.82 43.33
CA SER A 105 3.34 36.79 43.14
C SER A 105 4.10 36.56 41.81
N LYS A 106 4.45 37.67 41.17
CA LYS A 106 5.27 37.81 39.96
C LYS A 106 6.76 37.96 40.31
N LYS A 107 7.59 37.90 39.25
CA LYS A 107 9.01 38.34 39.09
C LYS A 107 10.03 37.21 39.30
N ALA A 108 11.17 37.14 38.62
CA ALA A 108 11.77 37.82 37.47
C ALA A 108 13.03 37.00 37.09
N VAL A 109 13.51 37.17 35.86
CA VAL A 109 14.80 36.65 35.35
C VAL A 109 15.95 37.56 35.79
N PRO A 110 17.16 37.03 36.05
CA PRO A 110 18.35 37.41 35.25
C PRO A 110 19.26 36.19 34.93
N LYS A 111 19.62 35.97 33.66
CA LYS A 111 20.87 36.33 32.95
C LYS A 111 22.16 35.57 33.34
N ALA A 112 22.59 34.74 32.38
CA ALA A 112 23.93 34.59 31.78
C ALA A 112 25.14 34.10 32.62
N VAL A 113 25.83 33.05 32.14
CA VAL A 113 27.30 33.00 31.94
C VAL A 113 27.65 32.08 30.74
N LYS A 114 28.69 32.48 30.01
CA LYS A 114 29.28 31.95 28.76
C LYS A 114 30.28 30.80 28.98
N ALA A 115 30.69 30.23 27.83
CA ALA A 115 32.01 29.61 27.49
C ALA A 115 32.13 28.09 27.74
N LYS A 116 32.83 27.27 26.93
CA LYS A 116 33.76 27.49 25.81
C LYS A 116 33.92 26.17 25.01
N LYS A 117 34.39 26.29 23.76
CA LYS A 117 34.78 25.22 22.80
C LYS A 117 36.16 24.59 23.10
N LYS A 118 36.35 23.36 22.60
CA LYS A 118 37.50 22.69 21.91
C LYS A 118 37.57 21.23 22.40
N GLY A 119 37.81 20.18 21.62
CA GLY A 119 38.32 20.00 20.26
C GLY A 119 39.37 18.86 20.28
N THR A 120 39.35 17.97 19.26
CA THR A 120 40.46 17.09 18.76
C THR A 120 41.03 16.03 19.73
N GLU A 121 41.51 14.82 19.38
CA GLU A 121 41.81 14.10 18.13
C GLU A 121 42.17 12.62 18.48
N ASN A 122 42.01 11.71 17.51
CA ASN A 122 42.84 10.53 17.15
C ASN A 122 43.46 9.57 18.21
N SER A 123 43.24 8.26 18.03
CA SER A 123 44.15 7.31 17.32
C SER A 123 44.13 5.85 17.84
N ASN A 124 44.13 4.93 16.87
CA ASN A 124 44.80 3.62 16.77
C ASN A 124 44.66 2.52 17.85
N GLY A 125 44.00 1.42 17.45
CA GLY A 125 44.65 0.15 17.05
C GLY A 125 45.33 -0.72 18.10
N SER A 126 44.89 -1.98 18.25
CA SER A 126 45.67 -3.19 17.95
C SER A 126 44.91 -4.49 18.28
N LEU A 127 45.25 -5.53 17.52
CA LEU A 127 44.77 -6.90 17.44
C LEU A 127 45.33 -7.84 18.56
N ILE A 128 44.87 -9.10 18.48
CA ILE A 128 45.48 -10.38 18.96
C ILE A 128 45.00 -10.75 20.39
N GLN A 129 44.48 -11.94 20.73
CA GLN A 129 44.89 -13.32 20.39
C GLN A 129 43.80 -14.36 20.72
N SER A 130 43.76 -15.41 19.90
CA SER A 130 43.09 -16.70 20.08
C SER A 130 43.81 -17.61 21.10
N LYS A 131 43.05 -18.44 21.84
CA LYS A 131 43.58 -19.60 22.60
C LYS A 131 42.87 -20.89 22.20
N VAL A 132 43.67 -21.82 21.68
CA VAL A 132 43.41 -23.25 21.51
C VAL A 132 43.56 -23.94 22.87
N LYS A 133 42.76 -24.98 23.14
CA LYS A 133 43.04 -25.96 24.20
C LYS A 133 42.78 -27.39 23.73
N ASP A 134 43.58 -28.24 24.35
CA ASP A 134 44.10 -29.52 23.93
C ASP A 134 43.25 -30.72 24.37
N GLN A 135 43.70 -31.89 23.92
CA GLN A 135 43.14 -33.24 23.98
C GLN A 135 42.93 -33.84 25.39
N GLY A 136 42.12 -34.90 25.44
CA GLY A 136 42.05 -35.85 26.56
C GLY A 136 41.25 -37.10 26.21
N SER A 137 41.96 -38.17 25.83
CA SER A 137 41.47 -39.52 25.57
C SER A 137 41.45 -40.36 26.85
N VAL A 138 40.38 -41.12 27.12
CA VAL A 138 40.45 -42.33 27.97
C VAL A 138 39.44 -43.38 27.50
N ASN A 139 39.94 -44.59 27.26
CA ASN A 139 39.19 -45.82 26.95
C ASN A 139 38.55 -46.43 28.20
N ALA A 140 37.38 -47.07 28.05
CA ALA A 140 36.90 -48.10 28.97
C ALA A 140 36.16 -49.21 28.20
N ILE A 141 36.61 -50.43 28.43
CA ILE A 141 36.10 -51.71 27.92
C ILE A 141 34.95 -52.18 28.80
N SER A 142 33.89 -52.75 28.22
CA SER A 142 32.94 -53.61 28.92
C SER A 142 32.25 -54.58 27.95
N SER A 143 32.21 -55.84 28.38
CA SER A 143 31.81 -57.07 27.70
C SER A 143 30.34 -57.46 27.91
N GLY A 144 29.72 -58.18 26.95
CA GLY A 144 28.48 -58.95 27.20
C GLY A 144 27.75 -59.45 25.94
N GLN A 145 27.76 -60.78 25.74
CA GLN A 145 27.12 -61.61 24.68
C GLN A 145 25.56 -61.66 24.71
N PRO A 146 24.83 -62.48 23.89
CA PRO A 146 24.88 -62.76 22.44
C PRO A 146 23.48 -62.81 21.74
N ARG A 147 23.49 -63.12 20.43
CA ARG A 147 22.45 -63.80 19.59
C ARG A 147 21.29 -62.96 19.00
N SER A 148 21.21 -62.88 17.67
CA SER A 148 20.19 -63.60 16.88
C SER A 148 20.33 -63.43 15.35
N LYS A 149 20.24 -64.58 14.68
CA LYS A 149 19.77 -64.92 13.33
C LYS A 149 19.71 -63.83 12.25
N ILE A 150 20.52 -64.05 11.21
CA ILE A 150 20.39 -63.52 9.85
C ILE A 150 19.11 -64.12 9.22
N GLN A 151 18.23 -63.26 8.73
CA GLN A 151 17.27 -63.57 7.66
C GLN A 151 17.53 -62.59 6.51
N PRO A 152 17.48 -63.04 5.23
CA PRO A 152 17.72 -62.17 4.10
C PRO A 152 16.46 -61.33 3.85
N THR A 153 16.49 -60.06 4.22
CA THR A 153 15.49 -59.10 3.75
C THR A 153 15.89 -58.63 2.37
N GLU A 154 15.02 -58.95 1.41
CA GLU A 154 14.99 -58.43 0.04
C GLU A 154 15.40 -56.94 0.02
N GLU A 155 16.51 -56.64 -0.66
CA GLU A 155 16.85 -55.28 -1.09
C GLU A 155 15.80 -54.83 -2.10
N ARG A 156 14.68 -54.28 -1.59
CA ARG A 156 13.98 -53.26 -2.37
C ARG A 156 14.95 -52.11 -2.49
N ASN A 157 15.44 -51.88 -3.71
CA ASN A 157 16.14 -50.67 -4.12
C ASN A 157 15.29 -49.44 -3.73
N ASN A 158 15.47 -48.97 -2.50
CA ASN A 158 14.90 -47.73 -2.00
C ASN A 158 15.80 -46.63 -2.56
N ILE A 159 15.58 -46.28 -3.83
CA ILE A 159 16.19 -45.08 -4.40
C ILE A 159 15.73 -43.92 -3.52
N PRO A 160 16.63 -43.23 -2.80
CA PRO A 160 16.21 -42.20 -1.87
C PRO A 160 15.65 -41.03 -2.69
N ALA A 161 14.38 -40.70 -2.45
CA ALA A 161 13.75 -39.52 -3.01
C ALA A 161 14.59 -38.26 -2.71
N PHE A 162 14.61 -37.29 -3.64
CA PHE A 162 15.35 -36.04 -3.45
C PHE A 162 15.02 -35.36 -2.12
N THR A 163 16.04 -34.93 -1.41
CA THR A 163 15.88 -34.16 -0.17
C THR A 163 15.16 -32.83 -0.46
N PRO A 164 14.51 -32.21 0.55
CA PRO A 164 13.85 -30.91 0.37
C PRO A 164 14.77 -29.82 -0.22
N SER A 165 16.04 -29.80 0.19
CA SER A 165 17.03 -28.86 -0.33
C SER A 165 17.36 -29.11 -1.80
N GLN A 166 17.48 -30.38 -2.21
CA GLN A 166 17.68 -30.75 -3.61
C GLN A 166 16.48 -30.38 -4.46
N LYS A 167 15.25 -30.68 -4.00
CA LYS A 167 14.03 -30.28 -4.71
C LYS A 167 13.97 -28.77 -4.92
N LYS A 168 14.24 -27.99 -3.88
CA LYS A 168 14.27 -26.52 -3.95
C LYS A 168 15.30 -26.01 -4.97
N ARG A 169 16.48 -26.65 -5.04
CA ARG A 169 17.51 -26.31 -6.04
C ARG A 169 17.04 -26.61 -7.46
N LEU A 170 16.46 -27.79 -7.69
CA LEU A 170 15.91 -28.16 -9.00
C LEU A 170 14.75 -27.22 -9.39
N GLU A 171 13.83 -26.91 -8.48
CA GLU A 171 12.72 -25.97 -8.71
C GLU A 171 13.19 -24.56 -9.10
N ALA A 172 14.33 -24.10 -8.58
CA ALA A 172 14.92 -22.82 -8.96
C ALA A 172 15.46 -22.84 -10.40
N LEU A 173 15.94 -23.99 -10.87
CA LEU A 173 16.47 -24.18 -12.21
C LEU A 173 15.38 -24.45 -13.25
N LEU A 174 14.25 -25.06 -12.88
CA LEU A 174 13.18 -25.42 -13.83
C LEU A 174 12.49 -24.20 -14.44
N MET A 175 12.12 -24.32 -15.71
CA MET A 175 11.16 -23.44 -16.39
C MET A 175 9.72 -23.95 -16.21
N PRO A 176 8.68 -23.12 -16.45
CA PRO A 176 7.28 -23.45 -16.21
C PRO A 176 6.79 -24.80 -16.75
N GLU A 177 7.23 -25.17 -17.95
CA GLU A 177 6.85 -26.41 -18.65
C GLU A 177 7.67 -27.64 -18.19
N GLU A 178 8.75 -27.42 -17.46
CA GLU A 178 9.62 -28.50 -17.01
C GLU A 178 9.19 -29.03 -15.63
N VAL A 179 9.22 -30.35 -15.48
CA VAL A 179 8.92 -31.07 -14.24
C VAL A 179 10.15 -31.80 -13.74
N ILE A 180 10.25 -32.00 -12.42
CA ILE A 180 11.27 -32.87 -11.85
C ILE A 180 10.89 -34.32 -12.24
N PRO A 181 11.78 -35.07 -12.93
CA PRO A 181 11.53 -36.46 -13.25
C PRO A 181 11.28 -37.31 -12.01
N ASP A 182 10.51 -38.40 -12.15
CA ASP A 182 10.18 -39.27 -11.04
C ASP A 182 11.44 -39.96 -10.49
N PRO A 183 11.62 -40.08 -9.15
CA PRO A 183 12.74 -40.80 -8.55
C PRO A 183 12.94 -42.24 -9.06
N SER A 184 11.89 -42.87 -9.60
CA SER A 184 11.94 -44.18 -10.25
C SER A 184 12.80 -44.23 -11.53
N GLU A 185 13.19 -43.08 -12.09
CA GLU A 185 14.02 -42.99 -13.30
C GLU A 185 15.54 -43.15 -13.05
N ASN A 186 15.98 -43.50 -11.82
CA ASN A 186 17.40 -43.70 -11.46
C ASN A 186 18.32 -42.47 -11.71
N LEU A 187 17.76 -41.27 -11.85
CA LEU A 187 18.54 -40.07 -12.13
C LEU A 187 19.26 -39.56 -10.88
N ASN A 188 20.58 -39.45 -10.96
CA ASN A 188 21.38 -38.82 -9.91
C ASN A 188 21.09 -37.30 -9.89
N PHE A 189 20.87 -36.74 -8.69
CA PHE A 189 20.70 -35.30 -8.49
C PHE A 189 21.76 -34.47 -9.21
N GLN A 190 23.02 -34.88 -9.16
CA GLN A 190 24.14 -34.16 -9.77
C GLN A 190 24.04 -34.10 -11.30
N GLU A 191 23.58 -35.18 -11.93
CA GLU A 191 23.42 -35.24 -13.39
C GLU A 191 22.25 -34.37 -13.83
N LEU A 192 21.13 -34.44 -13.10
CA LEU A 192 19.96 -33.61 -13.37
C LEU A 192 20.25 -32.13 -13.15
N GLU A 193 20.90 -31.76 -12.05
CA GLU A 193 21.33 -30.40 -11.77
C GLU A 193 22.26 -29.89 -12.87
N SER A 194 23.29 -30.65 -13.24
CA SER A 194 24.25 -30.27 -14.29
C SER A 194 23.56 -30.08 -15.64
N SER A 195 22.60 -30.95 -15.98
CA SER A 195 21.81 -30.85 -17.19
C SER A 195 20.97 -29.56 -17.21
N LEU A 196 20.23 -29.28 -16.13
CA LEU A 196 19.41 -28.07 -16.02
C LEU A 196 20.26 -26.79 -16.03
N VAL A 197 21.38 -26.76 -15.31
CA VAL A 197 22.33 -25.64 -15.32
C VAL A 197 22.82 -25.36 -16.75
N ASN A 198 23.22 -26.40 -17.50
CA ASN A 198 23.67 -26.25 -18.87
C ASN A 198 22.55 -25.74 -19.80
N ARG A 199 21.30 -26.16 -19.59
CA ARG A 199 20.16 -25.60 -20.32
C ARG A 199 19.96 -24.12 -20.01
N ARG A 200 19.94 -23.73 -18.73
CA ARG A 200 19.77 -22.33 -18.32
C ARG A 200 20.91 -21.43 -18.83
N LYS A 201 22.15 -21.92 -18.87
CA LYS A 201 23.28 -21.22 -19.51
C LYS A 201 23.02 -20.96 -20.99
N LYS A 202 22.52 -21.97 -21.72
CA LYS A 202 22.14 -21.81 -23.14
C LYS A 202 20.98 -20.83 -23.31
N ASP A 203 19.99 -20.86 -22.42
CA ASP A 203 18.86 -19.93 -22.46
C ASP A 203 19.31 -18.47 -22.30
N ILE A 204 20.25 -18.20 -21.38
CA ILE A 204 20.84 -16.85 -21.22
C ILE A 204 21.65 -16.44 -22.46
N VAL A 205 22.47 -17.35 -23.01
CA VAL A 205 23.23 -17.07 -24.25
C VAL A 205 22.28 -16.74 -25.39
N LYS A 206 21.18 -17.49 -25.54
CA LYS A 206 20.17 -17.24 -26.56
C LYS A 206 19.54 -15.85 -26.41
N ILE A 207 19.14 -15.45 -25.20
CA ILE A 207 18.64 -14.09 -24.94
C ILE A 207 19.67 -13.02 -25.33
N TYR A 208 20.95 -13.29 -25.06
CA TYR A 208 22.03 -12.37 -25.42
C TYR A 208 22.25 -12.25 -26.93
N GLU A 209 22.11 -13.34 -27.67
CA GLU A 209 22.29 -13.38 -29.13
C GLU A 209 21.09 -12.77 -29.87
N ASP A 210 19.87 -13.06 -29.40
CA ASP A 210 18.62 -12.71 -30.08
C ASP A 210 18.12 -11.30 -29.73
N ASP A 211 17.38 -11.14 -28.62
CA ASP A 211 16.56 -9.95 -28.33
C ASP A 211 17.25 -8.95 -27.38
N ARG A 212 18.00 -9.43 -26.37
CA ARG A 212 18.67 -8.63 -25.33
C ARG A 212 17.71 -7.72 -24.54
N GLU A 213 16.42 -8.03 -24.53
CA GLU A 213 15.42 -7.24 -23.81
C GLU A 213 15.08 -7.87 -22.46
N ASN A 214 15.05 -7.05 -21.42
CA ASN A 214 14.43 -7.45 -20.16
C ASN A 214 12.90 -7.46 -20.30
N GLN A 215 12.24 -8.54 -19.87
CA GLN A 215 10.79 -8.75 -19.99
C GLN A 215 9.98 -7.60 -19.34
N LEU A 216 10.39 -7.14 -18.15
CA LEU A 216 9.71 -6.03 -17.46
C LEU A 216 9.88 -4.70 -18.18
N GLY A 217 11.07 -4.44 -18.73
CA GLY A 217 11.27 -3.26 -19.58
C GLY A 217 10.49 -3.35 -20.90
N LYS A 218 10.36 -4.54 -21.49
CA LYS A 218 9.64 -4.77 -22.74
C LYS A 218 8.14 -4.57 -22.56
N ILE A 219 7.55 -5.16 -21.53
CA ILE A 219 6.11 -5.00 -21.25
C ILE A 219 5.76 -3.54 -20.89
N GLU A 220 6.63 -2.82 -20.17
CA GLU A 220 6.46 -1.37 -19.94
C GLU A 220 6.37 -0.62 -21.27
N ARG A 221 7.29 -0.83 -22.22
CA ARG A 221 7.27 -0.17 -23.53
C ARG A 221 6.02 -0.52 -24.34
N ILE A 222 5.62 -1.78 -24.33
CA ILE A 222 4.43 -2.28 -25.04
C ILE A 222 3.16 -1.62 -24.48
N ILE A 223 2.98 -1.60 -23.17
CA ILE A 223 1.83 -0.99 -22.50
C ILE A 223 1.85 0.54 -22.68
N THR A 224 3.03 1.19 -22.60
CA THR A 224 3.17 2.62 -22.89
C THR A 224 2.65 2.95 -24.27
N LYS A 225 3.06 2.19 -25.30
CA LYS A 225 2.56 2.37 -26.67
C LYS A 225 1.04 2.18 -26.74
N PHE A 226 0.52 1.12 -26.11
CA PHE A 226 -0.92 0.83 -26.08
C PHE A 226 -1.77 2.01 -25.59
N PHE A 227 -1.35 2.67 -24.50
CA PHE A 227 -2.08 3.81 -23.92
C PHE A 227 -1.88 5.11 -24.71
N VAL A 228 -0.66 5.36 -25.21
CA VAL A 228 -0.38 6.54 -26.05
C VAL A 228 -1.19 6.51 -27.33
N ASP A 229 -1.26 5.36 -28.01
CA ASP A 229 -2.06 5.18 -29.23
C ASP A 229 -3.57 5.40 -28.98
N ARG A 230 -4.02 5.26 -27.72
CA ARG A 230 -5.39 5.53 -27.25
C ARG A 230 -5.61 6.94 -26.73
N GLY A 231 -4.64 7.83 -26.88
CA GLY A 231 -4.75 9.23 -26.48
C GLY A 231 -4.59 9.49 -24.99
N PHE A 232 -3.93 8.59 -24.25
CA PHE A 232 -3.50 8.88 -22.88
C PHE A 232 -2.13 9.55 -22.87
N LEU A 233 -1.96 10.53 -21.98
CA LEU A 233 -0.68 11.18 -21.73
C LEU A 233 0.13 10.37 -20.70
N GLU A 234 1.37 10.01 -21.06
CA GLU A 234 2.30 9.35 -20.14
C GLU A 234 2.83 10.35 -19.10
N ILE A 235 2.79 9.94 -17.83
CA ILE A 235 3.28 10.70 -16.68
C ILE A 235 4.43 9.95 -16.04
N LYS A 236 5.48 10.68 -15.66
CA LYS A 236 6.54 10.20 -14.77
C LYS A 236 6.60 11.12 -13.55
N SER A 237 6.10 10.63 -12.41
CA SER A 237 6.09 11.36 -11.15
C SER A 237 7.22 10.91 -10.21
N PRO A 238 7.62 11.72 -9.21
CA PRO A 238 8.67 11.34 -8.28
C PRO A 238 8.34 10.07 -7.49
N ILE A 239 9.34 9.20 -7.32
CA ILE A 239 9.26 8.03 -6.43
C ILE A 239 9.20 8.46 -4.97
N LEU A 240 10.02 9.44 -4.61
CA LEU A 240 10.07 10.02 -3.28
C LEU A 240 8.95 11.04 -3.14
N ILE A 241 7.97 10.76 -2.28
CA ILE A 241 6.81 11.63 -2.06
C ILE A 241 6.73 12.09 -0.60
N PRO A 242 6.09 13.25 -0.33
CA PRO A 242 5.85 13.68 1.04
C PRO A 242 4.92 12.69 1.77
N ILE A 243 5.20 12.40 3.04
CA ILE A 243 4.32 11.58 3.91
C ILE A 243 2.90 12.19 3.98
N GLU A 244 2.79 13.51 3.87
CA GLU A 244 1.53 14.23 3.77
C GLU A 244 0.62 13.68 2.64
N TYR A 245 1.19 13.12 1.57
CA TYR A 245 0.43 12.56 0.46
C TYR A 245 -0.25 11.26 0.88
N ILE A 246 0.42 10.44 1.67
CA ILE A 246 -0.12 9.21 2.27
C ILE A 246 -1.28 9.54 3.21
N GLU A 247 -1.07 10.52 4.09
CA GLU A 247 -2.14 11.03 4.95
C GLU A 247 -3.32 11.53 4.11
N ARG A 248 -3.07 12.27 3.04
CA ARG A 248 -4.16 12.77 2.19
C ARG A 248 -4.92 11.65 1.46
N MET A 249 -4.29 10.50 1.23
CA MET A 249 -4.96 9.29 0.73
C MET A 249 -5.85 8.62 1.79
N GLY A 250 -5.92 9.12 3.03
CA GLY A 250 -6.66 8.44 4.08
C GLY A 250 -5.88 7.36 4.80
N ILE A 251 -4.56 7.29 4.63
CA ILE A 251 -3.68 6.27 5.21
C ILE A 251 -2.97 6.91 6.40
N THR A 252 -3.42 6.56 7.60
CA THR A 252 -2.98 7.13 8.88
C THR A 252 -2.37 6.04 9.77
N GLU A 253 -1.68 6.45 10.85
CA GLU A 253 -0.94 5.55 11.76
C GLU A 253 -1.76 4.39 12.34
N ASP A 254 -3.08 4.51 12.37
CA ASP A 254 -4.03 3.49 12.82
C ASP A 254 -4.39 2.44 11.76
N LYS A 255 -3.85 2.55 10.55
CA LYS A 255 -4.15 1.65 9.43
C LYS A 255 -2.96 0.75 9.09
N GLU A 256 -3.26 -0.51 8.78
CA GLU A 256 -2.28 -1.52 8.38
C GLU A 256 -1.38 -1.05 7.21
N LEU A 257 -1.98 -0.43 6.19
CA LEU A 257 -1.25 0.09 5.02
C LEU A 257 -0.23 1.19 5.38
N PHE A 258 -0.36 1.87 6.53
CA PHE A 258 0.62 2.86 6.95
C PHE A 258 1.93 2.22 7.43
N GLU A 259 1.85 1.07 8.10
CA GLU A 259 3.04 0.32 8.55
C GLU A 259 3.85 -0.22 7.36
N GLN A 260 3.17 -0.51 6.26
CA GLN A 260 3.77 -0.93 5.00
C GLN A 260 4.58 0.18 4.30
N VAL A 261 4.49 1.44 4.73
CA VAL A 261 5.20 2.54 4.05
C VAL A 261 6.69 2.56 4.43
N PHE A 262 7.56 2.54 3.42
CA PHE A 262 8.99 2.81 3.56
C PHE A 262 9.24 4.31 3.75
N LYS A 263 9.47 4.73 5.00
CA LYS A 263 9.85 6.10 5.34
C LYS A 263 11.34 6.32 5.05
N VAL A 264 11.67 7.42 4.37
CA VAL A 264 13.07 7.80 4.08
C VAL A 264 13.55 8.79 5.14
N ASP A 265 12.71 9.74 5.51
CA ASP A 265 12.94 10.64 6.64
C ASP A 265 11.62 11.00 7.34
N LYS A 266 11.60 12.07 8.13
CA LYS A 266 10.40 12.52 8.86
C LYS A 266 9.30 13.07 7.96
N ASN A 267 9.62 13.48 6.74
CA ASN A 267 8.74 14.19 5.83
C ASN A 267 8.51 13.43 4.50
N MET A 268 9.38 12.50 4.15
CA MET A 268 9.41 11.80 2.86
C MET A 268 9.32 10.28 3.02
N CYS A 269 8.65 9.64 2.07
CA CYS A 269 8.60 8.19 1.93
C CYS A 269 8.73 7.77 0.47
N LEU A 270 9.05 6.49 0.25
CA LEU A 270 8.86 5.87 -1.05
C LEU A 270 7.38 5.69 -1.30
N ARG A 271 6.92 6.01 -2.52
CA ARG A 271 5.51 5.88 -2.89
C ARG A 271 5.05 4.41 -2.83
N PRO A 272 3.98 4.08 -2.09
CA PRO A 272 3.39 2.74 -2.08
C PRO A 272 2.35 2.53 -3.19
N MET A 273 2.04 3.59 -3.93
CA MET A 273 1.05 3.63 -5.03
C MET A 273 1.26 4.88 -5.88
N LEU A 274 0.77 4.87 -7.13
CA LEU A 274 0.88 5.99 -8.07
C LEU A 274 -0.17 7.09 -7.87
N ALA A 275 -1.29 6.76 -7.20
CA ALA A 275 -2.46 7.65 -7.09
C ALA A 275 -2.14 9.09 -6.61
N PRO A 276 -1.29 9.32 -5.58
CA PRO A 276 -0.92 10.68 -5.18
C PRO A 276 -0.31 11.54 -6.30
N GLY A 277 0.54 10.94 -7.13
CA GLY A 277 1.16 11.60 -8.28
C GLY A 277 0.10 11.95 -9.32
N LEU A 278 -0.74 10.98 -9.66
CA LEU A 278 -1.80 11.11 -10.67
C LEU A 278 -2.88 12.13 -10.26
N TYR A 279 -3.35 12.14 -9.01
CA TYR A 279 -4.30 13.14 -8.51
C TYR A 279 -3.80 14.57 -8.70
N ASN A 280 -2.51 14.81 -8.41
CA ASN A 280 -1.93 16.15 -8.61
C ASN A 280 -1.88 16.55 -10.08
N HIS A 281 -1.59 15.61 -10.99
CA HIS A 281 -1.56 15.85 -12.43
C HIS A 281 -2.98 16.12 -12.96
N LEU A 282 -3.96 15.28 -12.62
CA LEU A 282 -5.37 15.49 -12.97
C LEU A 282 -5.84 16.90 -12.60
N ARG A 283 -5.65 17.33 -11.34
CA ARG A 283 -6.04 18.67 -10.89
C ARG A 283 -5.36 19.79 -11.69
N LYS A 284 -4.06 19.63 -12.00
CA LYS A 284 -3.29 20.67 -12.71
C LYS A 284 -3.72 20.74 -14.18
N PHE A 285 -3.90 19.59 -14.81
CA PHE A 285 -4.23 19.48 -16.21
C PHE A 285 -5.68 19.83 -16.53
N ASP A 286 -6.58 19.75 -15.55
CA ASP A 286 -7.96 20.24 -15.69
C ASP A 286 -8.09 21.70 -16.09
N LYS A 287 -7.04 22.49 -15.89
CA LYS A 287 -7.00 23.91 -16.24
C LYS A 287 -6.54 24.18 -17.67
N VAL A 288 -5.98 23.19 -18.36
CA VAL A 288 -5.26 23.40 -19.62
C VAL A 288 -5.58 22.38 -20.71
N LEU A 289 -5.98 21.15 -20.36
CA LEU A 289 -6.32 20.11 -21.32
C LEU A 289 -7.83 20.08 -21.59
N PRO A 290 -8.24 19.67 -22.82
CA PRO A 290 -9.64 19.45 -23.13
C PRO A 290 -10.19 18.25 -22.33
N ASP A 291 -11.51 18.23 -22.21
CA ASP A 291 -12.26 17.11 -21.66
C ASP A 291 -12.42 15.98 -22.71
N PRO A 292 -12.30 14.69 -22.34
CA PRO A 292 -11.83 14.18 -21.05
C PRO A 292 -10.29 14.16 -20.95
N ILE A 293 -9.78 14.29 -19.72
CA ILE A 293 -8.36 14.19 -19.42
C ILE A 293 -7.99 12.73 -19.24
N ARG A 294 -7.03 12.23 -19.99
CA ARG A 294 -6.58 10.83 -19.98
C ARG A 294 -5.10 10.79 -19.70
N ILE A 295 -4.70 10.19 -18.58
CA ILE A 295 -3.30 10.07 -18.18
C ILE A 295 -2.99 8.66 -17.68
N PHE A 296 -1.74 8.23 -17.79
CA PHE A 296 -1.27 7.00 -17.17
C PHE A 296 0.17 7.16 -16.68
N GLU A 297 0.56 6.35 -15.71
CA GLU A 297 1.94 6.24 -15.25
C GLU A 297 2.30 4.77 -15.10
N ILE A 298 3.51 4.42 -15.56
CA ILE A 298 4.17 3.16 -15.23
C ILE A 298 5.43 3.47 -14.44
N GLY A 299 5.58 2.85 -13.27
CA GLY A 299 6.80 2.99 -12.48
C GLY A 299 6.79 2.24 -11.15
N PRO A 300 7.93 2.25 -10.44
CA PRO A 300 8.12 1.47 -9.23
C PRO A 300 7.32 2.05 -8.05
N CYS A 301 6.84 1.15 -7.20
CA CYS A 301 6.16 1.38 -5.95
C CYS A 301 6.71 0.43 -4.88
N TYR A 302 6.62 0.83 -3.61
CA TYR A 302 7.27 0.14 -2.51
C TYR A 302 6.33 -0.07 -1.32
N ARG A 303 6.24 -1.30 -0.83
CA ARG A 303 5.47 -1.66 0.38
C ARG A 303 6.23 -2.69 1.20
N LYS A 304 6.27 -2.55 2.52
CA LYS A 304 6.81 -3.59 3.40
C LYS A 304 5.81 -4.74 3.45
N GLU A 305 5.99 -5.68 2.56
CA GLU A 305 5.26 -6.94 2.53
C GLU A 305 6.29 -8.05 2.67
N SER A 306 5.93 -9.15 3.34
CA SER A 306 6.79 -10.32 3.31
C SER A 306 6.81 -10.85 1.88
N ASP A 307 7.96 -10.73 1.20
CA ASP A 307 8.12 -11.24 -0.17
C ASP A 307 7.63 -12.70 -0.27
N GLY A 308 6.47 -12.89 -0.88
CA GLY A 308 5.75 -14.16 -0.97
C GLY A 308 5.74 -14.73 -2.38
N SER A 309 4.86 -15.70 -2.63
CA SER A 309 4.61 -16.21 -3.98
C SER A 309 3.86 -15.21 -4.88
N GLN A 310 3.18 -14.22 -4.27
CA GLN A 310 2.31 -13.24 -4.93
C GLN A 310 2.59 -11.77 -4.57
N HIS A 311 3.49 -11.53 -3.61
CA HIS A 311 3.80 -10.21 -3.04
C HIS A 311 5.29 -9.90 -3.17
N LEU A 312 5.61 -8.62 -3.40
CA LEU A 312 6.96 -8.10 -3.56
C LEU A 312 7.10 -6.79 -2.78
N GLU A 313 8.25 -6.54 -2.16
CA GLU A 313 8.51 -5.24 -1.54
C GLU A 313 8.65 -4.09 -2.56
N GLU A 314 9.29 -4.37 -3.69
CA GLU A 314 9.40 -3.49 -4.86
C GLU A 314 8.62 -4.10 -6.03
N PHE A 315 7.68 -3.33 -6.59
CA PHE A 315 6.86 -3.75 -7.72
C PHE A 315 6.58 -2.58 -8.66
N THR A 316 6.23 -2.88 -9.90
CA THR A 316 6.01 -1.90 -10.96
C THR A 316 4.52 -1.79 -11.23
N MET A 317 3.95 -0.63 -10.90
CA MET A 317 2.54 -0.35 -11.14
C MET A 317 2.36 0.31 -12.50
N LEU A 318 1.34 -0.12 -13.23
CA LEU A 318 0.63 0.70 -14.20
C LEU A 318 -0.59 1.28 -13.49
N ASN A 319 -0.79 2.59 -13.56
CA ASN A 319 -2.08 3.19 -13.25
C ASN A 319 -2.51 4.08 -14.41
N PHE A 320 -3.70 3.83 -14.96
CA PHE A 320 -4.34 4.77 -15.88
C PHE A 320 -5.54 5.42 -15.21
N CYS A 321 -5.85 6.65 -15.59
CA CYS A 321 -7.07 7.31 -15.20
C CYS A 321 -7.60 8.25 -16.28
N GLN A 322 -8.92 8.37 -16.31
CA GLN A 322 -9.65 9.33 -17.11
C GLN A 322 -10.53 10.17 -16.20
N MET A 323 -10.55 11.48 -16.39
CA MET A 323 -11.38 12.42 -15.62
C MET A 323 -12.18 13.32 -16.56
N GLY A 324 -13.45 13.53 -16.23
CA GLY A 324 -14.37 14.33 -17.05
C GLY A 324 -15.49 13.51 -17.67
N SER A 325 -15.83 13.79 -18.93
CA SER A 325 -16.87 13.03 -19.64
C SER A 325 -16.52 11.56 -19.80
N MET A 326 -17.56 10.74 -20.00
CA MET A 326 -17.45 9.30 -20.29
C MET A 326 -16.76 8.47 -19.20
N CYS A 327 -16.69 8.96 -17.96
CA CYS A 327 -16.17 8.21 -16.82
C CYS A 327 -17.26 7.31 -16.22
N THR A 328 -17.55 6.20 -16.91
CA THR A 328 -18.56 5.21 -16.48
C THR A 328 -17.90 3.86 -16.21
N ARG A 329 -18.58 3.01 -15.43
CA ARG A 329 -18.15 1.61 -15.22
C ARG A 329 -17.92 0.88 -16.54
N LYS A 330 -18.83 1.01 -17.51
CA LYS A 330 -18.69 0.40 -18.84
C LYS A 330 -17.43 0.89 -19.57
N THR A 331 -17.13 2.17 -19.52
CA THR A 331 -15.90 2.71 -20.12
C THR A 331 -14.65 2.12 -19.46
N LEU A 332 -14.67 1.98 -18.13
CA LEU A 332 -13.56 1.39 -17.38
C LEU A 332 -13.35 -0.08 -17.72
N GLU A 333 -14.45 -0.86 -17.73
CA GLU A 333 -14.42 -2.28 -18.10
C GLU A 333 -13.91 -2.46 -19.54
N ASN A 334 -14.38 -1.66 -20.50
CA ASN A 334 -13.87 -1.70 -21.88
C ASN A 334 -12.36 -1.41 -21.98
N LEU A 335 -11.83 -0.46 -21.20
CA LEU A 335 -10.39 -0.15 -21.21
C LEU A 335 -9.54 -1.28 -20.60
N ILE A 336 -10.08 -1.96 -19.58
CA ILE A 336 -9.46 -3.15 -18.97
C ILE A 336 -9.48 -4.30 -19.98
N ASP A 337 -10.62 -4.52 -20.63
CA ASP A 337 -10.84 -5.56 -21.62
C ASP A 337 -9.87 -5.41 -22.81
N GLU A 338 -9.84 -4.23 -23.42
CA GLU A 338 -8.91 -3.94 -24.52
C GLU A 338 -7.45 -4.17 -24.15
N LEU A 339 -7.05 -3.87 -22.90
CA LEU A 339 -5.68 -4.09 -22.44
C LEU A 339 -5.37 -5.58 -22.28
N LEU A 340 -6.27 -6.34 -21.65
CA LEU A 340 -6.04 -7.75 -21.36
C LEU A 340 -6.20 -8.64 -22.59
N GLU A 341 -7.12 -8.32 -23.50
CA GLU A 341 -7.20 -8.95 -24.82
C GLU A 341 -5.94 -8.69 -25.63
N PHE A 342 -5.42 -7.45 -25.62
CA PHE A 342 -4.16 -7.12 -26.30
C PHE A 342 -2.96 -7.89 -25.74
N MET A 343 -3.02 -8.27 -24.46
CA MET A 343 -1.98 -9.05 -23.79
C MET A 343 -2.22 -10.55 -23.81
N ASP A 344 -3.33 -11.01 -24.40
CA ASP A 344 -3.76 -12.42 -24.44
C ASP A 344 -3.87 -13.03 -23.03
N ILE A 345 -4.51 -12.31 -22.11
CA ILE A 345 -4.71 -12.74 -20.72
C ILE A 345 -6.19 -12.96 -20.46
N GLU A 346 -6.56 -14.20 -20.16
CA GLU A 346 -7.90 -14.53 -19.67
C GLU A 346 -8.14 -13.92 -18.28
N TYR A 347 -9.33 -13.39 -18.03
CA TYR A 347 -9.65 -12.75 -16.76
C TYR A 347 -11.14 -12.80 -16.45
N GLU A 348 -11.48 -12.53 -15.19
CA GLU A 348 -12.83 -12.26 -14.72
C GLU A 348 -12.88 -10.92 -13.95
N ILE A 349 -14.02 -10.25 -14.04
CA ILE A 349 -14.29 -9.01 -13.31
C ILE A 349 -15.23 -9.31 -12.15
N VAL A 350 -14.78 -9.00 -10.93
CA VAL A 350 -15.54 -9.20 -9.69
C VAL A 350 -15.74 -7.84 -9.00
N SER A 351 -16.91 -7.63 -8.41
CA SER A 351 -17.15 -6.42 -7.61
C SER A 351 -16.57 -6.62 -6.21
N ASP A 352 -15.80 -5.64 -5.71
CA ASP A 352 -15.15 -5.69 -4.41
C ASP A 352 -15.28 -4.35 -3.65
N ASN A 353 -14.67 -4.23 -2.47
CA ASN A 353 -14.66 -3.02 -1.65
C ASN A 353 -13.32 -2.80 -0.95
N CYS A 354 -12.58 -1.78 -1.38
CA CYS A 354 -11.27 -1.41 -0.83
C CYS A 354 -11.35 -0.34 0.26
N HIS A 355 -10.54 -0.45 1.31
CA HIS A 355 -10.44 0.54 2.40
C HIS A 355 -10.02 1.96 1.97
N VAL A 356 -9.35 2.11 0.82
CA VAL A 356 -8.86 3.42 0.33
C VAL A 356 -9.92 4.13 -0.50
N TYR A 357 -10.64 3.38 -1.35
CA TYR A 357 -11.51 3.93 -2.39
C TYR A 357 -13.00 3.66 -2.18
N GLY A 358 -13.37 2.68 -1.36
CA GLY A 358 -14.75 2.18 -1.24
C GLY A 358 -15.03 1.11 -2.30
N ALA A 359 -16.20 1.16 -2.92
CA ALA A 359 -16.61 0.19 -3.95
C ALA A 359 -15.59 0.15 -5.11
N THR A 360 -15.04 -1.04 -5.35
CA THR A 360 -14.02 -1.32 -6.35
C THR A 360 -14.46 -2.42 -7.30
N ILE A 361 -13.70 -2.55 -8.38
CA ILE A 361 -13.80 -3.65 -9.33
C ILE A 361 -12.43 -4.31 -9.33
N ASP A 362 -12.38 -5.59 -8.99
CA ASP A 362 -11.16 -6.37 -9.05
C ASP A 362 -11.16 -7.21 -10.32
N VAL A 363 -9.97 -7.34 -10.90
CA VAL A 363 -9.73 -8.11 -12.12
C VAL A 363 -8.88 -9.30 -11.75
N LEU A 364 -9.45 -10.51 -11.86
CA LEU A 364 -8.82 -11.73 -11.42
C LEU A 364 -8.42 -12.60 -12.61
N HIS A 365 -7.25 -13.25 -12.52
CA HIS A 365 -6.89 -14.39 -13.36
C HIS A 365 -6.82 -15.63 -12.47
N LYS A 366 -7.83 -16.49 -12.58
CA LYS A 366 -8.08 -17.56 -11.60
C LYS A 366 -8.17 -16.91 -10.21
N ASP A 367 -7.41 -17.40 -9.22
CA ASP A 367 -7.41 -16.86 -7.86
C ASP A 367 -6.45 -15.65 -7.67
N MET A 368 -5.82 -15.13 -8.74
CA MET A 368 -4.84 -14.05 -8.64
C MET A 368 -5.41 -12.70 -9.10
N GLU A 369 -5.42 -11.72 -8.20
CA GLU A 369 -5.77 -10.34 -8.54
C GLU A 369 -4.69 -9.70 -9.44
N LEU A 370 -5.06 -9.33 -10.67
CA LEU A 370 -4.22 -8.60 -11.61
C LEU A 370 -4.30 -7.08 -11.43
N ALA A 371 -5.51 -6.60 -11.11
CA ALA A 371 -5.78 -5.18 -10.96
C ALA A 371 -6.92 -4.91 -9.98
N SER A 372 -6.90 -3.69 -9.45
CA SER A 372 -8.03 -3.09 -8.78
C SER A 372 -8.38 -1.76 -9.45
N ALA A 373 -9.67 -1.54 -9.67
CA ALA A 373 -10.21 -0.45 -10.46
C ALA A 373 -11.35 0.27 -9.72
N VAL A 374 -11.47 1.57 -9.99
CA VAL A 374 -12.36 2.48 -9.25
C VAL A 374 -13.14 3.34 -10.23
N VAL A 375 -14.44 3.48 -9.96
CA VAL A 375 -15.30 4.48 -10.60
C VAL A 375 -15.58 5.58 -9.58
N GLY A 376 -14.98 6.75 -9.78
CA GLY A 376 -15.27 7.95 -9.02
C GLY A 376 -16.58 8.62 -9.44
N PRO A 377 -17.03 9.64 -8.70
CA PRO A 377 -16.31 10.30 -7.62
C PRO A 377 -16.35 9.53 -6.30
N ILE A 378 -15.34 9.75 -5.47
CA ILE A 378 -15.25 9.22 -4.11
C ILE A 378 -14.99 10.36 -3.11
N PRO A 379 -15.30 10.19 -1.80
CA PRO A 379 -15.10 11.26 -0.82
C PRO A 379 -13.67 11.84 -0.80
N LYS A 380 -12.65 11.03 -1.13
CA LYS A 380 -11.24 11.45 -1.15
C LYS A 380 -10.90 12.48 -2.23
N ASP A 381 -11.68 12.59 -3.29
CA ASP A 381 -11.46 13.53 -4.39
C ASP A 381 -11.35 14.98 -3.90
N ALA A 382 -12.16 15.34 -2.90
CA ALA A 382 -12.17 16.67 -2.32
C ALA A 382 -10.83 17.04 -1.66
N ASP A 383 -10.12 16.07 -1.06
CA ASP A 383 -8.80 16.31 -0.44
C ASP A 383 -7.73 16.59 -1.50
N TRP A 384 -7.95 16.14 -2.74
CA TRP A 384 -7.08 16.36 -3.89
C TRP A 384 -7.51 17.54 -4.76
N GLY A 385 -8.70 18.11 -4.53
CA GLY A 385 -9.27 19.17 -5.34
C GLY A 385 -9.82 18.68 -6.68
N ILE A 386 -10.22 17.40 -6.74
CA ILE A 386 -10.94 16.82 -7.86
C ILE A 386 -12.44 16.99 -7.59
N THR A 387 -13.17 17.48 -8.60
CA THR A 387 -14.61 17.76 -8.50
C THR A 387 -15.39 17.22 -9.69
N LYS A 388 -14.77 16.39 -10.52
CA LYS A 388 -15.35 15.79 -11.72
C LYS A 388 -15.40 14.26 -11.58
N PRO A 389 -16.32 13.57 -12.27
CA PRO A 389 -16.27 12.11 -12.40
C PRO A 389 -14.93 11.64 -12.96
N TRP A 390 -14.48 10.47 -12.54
CA TRP A 390 -13.25 9.86 -13.04
C TRP A 390 -13.34 8.34 -12.96
N ILE A 391 -12.54 7.66 -13.76
CA ILE A 391 -12.32 6.21 -13.72
C ILE A 391 -10.83 5.93 -13.70
N GLY A 392 -10.41 4.82 -13.11
CA GLY A 392 -9.02 4.39 -13.19
C GLY A 392 -8.82 2.96 -12.70
N ALA A 393 -7.75 2.34 -13.16
CA ALA A 393 -7.33 1.02 -12.72
C ALA A 393 -5.82 0.99 -12.46
N GLY A 394 -5.40 0.15 -11.53
CA GLY A 394 -4.01 -0.12 -11.22
C GLY A 394 -3.66 -1.59 -11.45
N PHE A 395 -2.65 -1.87 -12.28
CA PHE A 395 -2.14 -3.20 -12.59
C PHE A 395 -0.71 -3.37 -12.07
N GLY A 396 -0.39 -4.55 -11.52
CA GLY A 396 0.98 -4.93 -11.21
C GLY A 396 1.64 -5.63 -12.41
N LEU A 397 2.66 -5.03 -13.00
CA LEU A 397 3.32 -5.57 -14.21
C LEU A 397 3.98 -6.92 -13.95
N GLU A 398 4.56 -7.14 -12.77
CA GLU A 398 5.15 -8.43 -12.40
C GLU A 398 4.08 -9.53 -12.31
N ARG A 399 2.84 -9.21 -11.93
CA ARG A 399 1.71 -10.17 -11.94
C ARG A 399 1.29 -10.50 -13.36
N LEU A 400 1.23 -9.51 -14.25
CA LEU A 400 0.96 -9.72 -15.68
C LEU A 400 2.01 -10.65 -16.30
N LEU A 401 3.29 -10.36 -16.10
CA LEU A 401 4.39 -11.22 -16.57
C LEU A 401 4.34 -12.62 -15.98
N LYS A 402 4.01 -12.74 -14.69
CA LYS A 402 3.86 -14.04 -14.03
C LYS A 402 2.79 -14.89 -14.73
N VAL A 403 1.67 -14.29 -15.13
CA VAL A 403 0.60 -14.99 -15.86
C VAL A 403 1.03 -15.30 -17.29
N MET A 404 1.51 -14.30 -18.04
CA MET A 404 1.92 -14.47 -19.45
C MET A 404 2.99 -15.55 -19.65
N HIS A 405 3.91 -15.67 -18.70
CA HIS A 405 4.98 -16.66 -18.76
C HIS A 405 4.76 -17.86 -17.83
N ASN A 406 3.58 -17.99 -17.22
CA ASN A 406 3.26 -19.09 -16.30
C ASN A 406 4.31 -19.32 -15.18
N TYR A 407 4.89 -18.25 -14.64
CA TYR A 407 5.88 -18.36 -13.58
C TYR A 407 5.24 -18.85 -12.28
N LYS A 408 5.87 -19.85 -11.66
CA LYS A 408 5.43 -20.41 -10.36
C LYS A 408 5.53 -19.40 -9.21
N ASN A 409 6.49 -18.48 -9.27
CA ASN A 409 6.72 -17.45 -8.25
C ASN A 409 6.90 -16.08 -8.91
N ILE A 410 6.25 -15.04 -8.37
CA ILE A 410 6.32 -13.67 -8.86
C ILE A 410 7.74 -13.08 -8.91
N ARG A 411 8.67 -13.53 -8.05
CA ARG A 411 10.08 -13.09 -8.04
C ARG A 411 10.82 -13.36 -9.36
N ARG A 412 10.32 -14.27 -10.20
CA ARG A 412 10.86 -14.52 -11.54
C ARG A 412 10.58 -13.39 -12.53
N ALA A 413 9.53 -12.60 -12.27
CA ALA A 413 9.15 -11.43 -13.06
C ALA A 413 9.62 -10.10 -12.46
N SER A 414 10.16 -10.11 -11.22
CA SER A 414 10.56 -8.88 -10.53
C SER A 414 11.91 -8.36 -11.00
N ARG A 415 12.24 -7.14 -10.57
CA ARG A 415 13.64 -6.68 -10.53
C ARG A 415 14.40 -7.64 -9.61
N SER A 416 15.47 -8.25 -10.12
CA SER A 416 16.18 -9.30 -9.40
C SER A 416 17.61 -9.46 -9.88
N GLU A 417 18.51 -9.75 -8.95
CA GLU A 417 19.86 -10.26 -9.24
C GLU A 417 19.89 -11.79 -9.31
N SER A 418 18.86 -12.46 -8.75
CA SER A 418 18.75 -13.93 -8.71
C SER A 418 18.02 -14.52 -9.93
N TYR A 419 17.30 -13.68 -10.68
CA TYR A 419 16.56 -14.07 -11.89
C TYR A 419 16.71 -13.01 -12.99
N TYR A 420 16.82 -13.47 -14.23
CA TYR A 420 16.77 -12.63 -15.43
C TYR A 420 15.80 -13.27 -16.44
N ASN A 421 14.73 -12.57 -16.81
CA ASN A 421 13.64 -13.09 -17.67
C ASN A 421 13.12 -14.47 -17.20
N GLY A 422 12.92 -14.61 -15.89
CA GLY A 422 12.49 -15.84 -15.24
C GLY A 422 13.52 -16.95 -15.10
N ILE A 423 14.72 -16.82 -15.68
CA ILE A 423 15.83 -17.78 -15.56
C ILE A 423 16.68 -17.45 -14.35
N THR A 424 17.02 -18.43 -13.52
CA THR A 424 17.92 -18.17 -12.38
C THR A 424 19.33 -17.83 -12.85
N THR A 425 19.96 -16.86 -12.20
CA THR A 425 21.35 -16.42 -12.46
C THR A 425 22.38 -17.20 -11.66
N ASN A 426 21.94 -17.97 -10.65
CA ASN A 426 22.80 -18.81 -9.82
C ASN A 426 23.08 -20.16 -10.53
N LEU A 427 23.91 -20.13 -11.58
CA LEU A 427 24.15 -21.24 -12.52
C LEU A 427 25.48 -21.96 -12.35
#